data_AF-A0A226DXW8-F1
#
_entry.id   AF-A0A226DXW8-F1
#
_cell.length_a   1.000
_cell.length_b   1.000
_cell.length_c   1.000
_cell.angle_alpha   90.00
_cell.angle_beta   90.00
_cell.angle_gamma   90.00
#
_symmetry.space_group_name_H-M   'P 1'
#
loop_
_entity.id
_entity.type
_entity.pdbx_description
1 polymer ?
#
loop_
_entity_poly.entity_id
_entity_poly.type
_entity_poly.pdbx_seq_one_letter_code
_entity_poly.pdbx_strand_id
1 'polypeptide(L)'
;MDFLWKATTPLGVCRLAQFLYVTHYPFQYKLPYQLDYRKGILQVEKVALKYSVLKLVPPFISLGIVVVSAAAIYCLHMDEGHLLNDLRFWVWICLIVVGILSIYGYLMVMLDKNDESIQLWEQVVVFDWHLRKEFKIQSGLRSSDLLKSYQIPIISFLLSSFLLGSYIFNPIGLLLVMYLELDCTSYIFRNLIYPIITSWVINFPRSLQFPTCYVINLVVGYHIAQMIGFGFCVVIFILNCIQTMLKIAPLFLTRTRNLYNLNVLIRWFKCFQIGNYIAAPMQRNAILFGVIGCNVTLTSVSYALIRLNHELQGILIAGGWVGYLLVAMVIKFGWGMISGIHSNTKYCLKILVQWGVLSRIGTIRERRLHSKILKSMRPIELPVGLGSYTFFYAKKSNELIFGMYAQEGIPHSNVNSYIKKYEESNEVPTGRPAKLATTKVKNRIKKSSKIIHQRQRLAPQERIHACWNKLLKKIRGKVVIMDNEPQVTAELSNLPGTHFFHSPNPCEVKYEGKVQKKDPFTKQ
;
A
#
# COMPACT_ATOMS: atom_id res chain seq x y z
N MET A 1 4.72 -9.74 33.83
CA MET A 1 3.32 -9.45 33.42
C MET A 1 3.10 -7.97 33.07
N ASP A 2 3.81 -7.01 33.68
CA ASP A 2 3.74 -5.56 33.35
C ASP A 2 3.98 -5.18 31.88
N PHE A 3 4.54 -6.10 31.11
CA PHE A 3 4.88 -5.90 29.72
C PHE A 3 3.65 -5.78 28.82
N LEU A 4 2.56 -6.52 29.10
CA LEU A 4 1.31 -6.45 28.34
C LEU A 4 0.60 -5.10 28.50
N TRP A 5 0.61 -4.54 29.71
CA TRP A 5 0.02 -3.23 29.99
C TRP A 5 0.78 -2.08 29.31
N LYS A 6 2.07 -2.27 29.01
CA LYS A 6 2.90 -1.31 28.27
C LYS A 6 2.73 -1.41 26.74
N ALA A 7 1.99 -2.40 26.24
CA ALA A 7 1.75 -2.64 24.83
C ALA A 7 0.62 -1.76 24.23
N THR A 8 0.15 -0.76 24.98
CA THR A 8 -0.81 0.27 24.53
C THR A 8 -0.19 1.33 23.62
N THR A 9 1.10 1.22 23.29
CA THR A 9 1.80 2.11 22.36
C THR A 9 2.39 1.31 21.21
N PRO A 10 2.53 1.89 19.98
CA PRO A 10 3.12 1.19 18.85
C PRO A 10 4.52 0.63 19.15
N LEU A 11 5.30 1.34 19.97
CA LEU A 11 6.58 0.88 20.48
C LEU A 11 6.44 -0.37 21.36
N GLY A 12 5.47 -0.37 22.27
CA GLY A 12 5.17 -1.52 23.12
C GLY A 12 4.75 -2.75 22.32
N VAL A 13 3.94 -2.55 21.27
CA VAL A 13 3.57 -3.63 20.34
C VAL A 13 4.80 -4.21 19.63
N CYS A 14 5.68 -3.35 19.11
CA CYS A 14 6.92 -3.78 18.45
C CYS A 14 7.81 -4.59 19.40
N ARG A 15 7.92 -4.17 20.67
CA ARG A 15 8.65 -4.93 21.68
C ARG A 15 7.98 -6.27 22.00
N LEU A 16 6.65 -6.34 21.97
CA LEU A 16 5.91 -7.59 22.14
C LEU A 16 6.14 -8.54 20.98
N ALA A 17 6.07 -8.04 19.74
CA ALA A 17 6.41 -8.83 18.56
C ALA A 17 7.85 -9.37 18.64
N GLN A 18 8.82 -8.52 19.02
CA GLN A 18 10.21 -8.91 19.24
C GLN A 18 10.33 -10.00 20.32
N PHE A 19 9.67 -9.81 21.47
CA PHE A 19 9.73 -10.74 22.59
C PHE A 19 9.18 -12.12 22.22
N LEU A 20 8.00 -12.17 21.59
CA LEU A 20 7.31 -13.43 21.24
C LEU A 20 7.95 -14.12 20.04
N TYR A 21 8.19 -13.38 18.96
CA TYR A 21 8.54 -13.96 17.66
C TYR A 21 10.02 -13.86 17.31
N VAL A 22 10.86 -13.22 18.13
CA VAL A 22 12.32 -13.19 17.91
C VAL A 22 13.07 -13.78 19.10
N THR A 23 12.77 -13.34 20.32
CA THR A 23 13.49 -13.81 21.51
C THR A 23 13.01 -15.18 21.98
N HIS A 24 11.69 -15.39 22.05
CA HIS A 24 11.07 -16.63 22.53
C HIS A 24 10.49 -17.47 21.38
N TYR A 25 11.01 -17.30 20.17
CA TYR A 25 10.55 -18.07 19.04
C TYR A 25 10.80 -19.57 19.31
N PRO A 26 9.79 -20.45 19.16
CA PRO A 26 9.90 -21.85 19.57
C PRO A 26 10.87 -22.68 18.74
N PHE A 27 11.37 -22.15 17.61
CA PHE A 27 12.32 -22.83 16.73
C PHE A 27 13.68 -22.14 16.72
N GLN A 28 14.73 -22.90 16.39
CA GLN A 28 16.11 -22.43 16.52
C GLN A 28 16.53 -21.37 15.48
N TYR A 29 15.79 -21.22 14.37
CA TYR A 29 16.14 -20.22 13.37
C TYR A 29 15.68 -18.83 13.84
N LYS A 30 16.49 -17.81 13.55
CA LYS A 30 16.20 -16.42 13.89
C LYS A 30 16.07 -15.59 12.62
N LEU A 31 15.23 -14.55 12.67
CA LEU A 31 15.19 -13.55 11.61
C LEU A 31 16.55 -12.82 11.55
N PRO A 32 16.98 -12.36 10.36
CA PRO A 32 18.22 -11.60 10.20
C PRO A 32 18.16 -10.19 10.82
N TYR A 33 17.06 -9.83 11.49
CA TYR A 33 16.81 -8.52 12.08
C TYR A 33 16.23 -8.65 13.48
N GLN A 34 16.65 -7.74 14.36
CA GLN A 34 16.10 -7.59 15.70
C GLN A 34 15.81 -6.12 15.99
N LEU A 35 14.77 -5.85 16.76
CA LEU A 35 14.50 -4.53 17.30
C LEU A 35 15.22 -4.37 18.63
N ASP A 36 16.22 -3.47 18.67
CA ASP A 36 16.90 -3.10 19.90
C ASP A 36 16.44 -1.72 20.38
N TYR A 37 16.32 -1.55 21.70
CA TYR A 37 15.89 -0.29 22.29
C TYR A 37 17.05 0.37 23.04
N ARG A 38 17.71 1.31 22.39
CA ARG A 38 18.84 2.06 22.95
C ARG A 38 18.49 3.52 23.16
N LYS A 39 18.76 4.04 24.37
CA LYS A 39 18.65 5.48 24.70
C LYS A 39 17.29 6.11 24.35
N GLY A 40 16.21 5.35 24.40
CA GLY A 40 14.87 5.86 24.07
C GLY A 40 14.43 5.66 22.62
N ILE A 41 15.28 5.08 21.77
CA ILE A 41 15.10 4.96 20.32
C ILE A 41 15.01 3.47 19.97
N LEU A 42 14.04 3.11 19.11
CA LEU A 42 13.90 1.75 18.58
C LEU A 42 14.78 1.62 17.33
N GLN A 43 15.92 0.95 17.46
CA GLN A 43 16.86 0.67 16.39
C GLN A 43 16.56 -0.71 15.80
N VAL A 44 16.80 -0.86 14.50
CA VAL A 44 16.76 -2.17 13.82
C VAL A 44 18.20 -2.61 13.69
N GLU A 45 18.57 -3.71 14.32
CA GLU A 45 19.90 -4.28 14.21
C GLU A 45 19.88 -5.54 13.34
N LYS A 46 20.90 -5.68 12.51
CA LYS A 46 21.14 -6.88 11.73
C LYS A 46 21.76 -7.94 12.62
N VAL A 47 21.11 -9.08 12.74
CA VAL A 47 21.61 -10.20 13.53
C VAL A 47 22.61 -11.00 12.68
N ALA A 48 23.85 -11.11 13.16
CA ALA A 48 24.83 -11.99 12.55
C ALA A 48 24.39 -13.46 12.75
N LEU A 49 23.94 -14.08 11.66
CA LEU A 49 23.58 -15.50 11.66
C LEU A 49 24.85 -16.34 11.57
N LYS A 50 24.92 -17.42 12.37
CA LYS A 50 26.08 -18.35 12.40
C LYS A 50 26.41 -18.92 11.02
N TYR A 51 25.38 -19.17 10.20
CA TYR A 51 25.52 -19.69 8.84
C TYR A 51 24.71 -18.83 7.88
N SER A 52 25.29 -18.51 6.72
CA SER A 52 24.63 -17.74 5.66
C SER A 52 23.37 -18.44 5.13
N VAL A 53 23.37 -19.78 5.10
CA VAL A 53 22.25 -20.61 4.64
C VAL A 53 21.00 -20.43 5.51
N LEU A 54 21.14 -20.08 6.79
CA LEU A 54 19.99 -19.82 7.66
C LEU A 54 19.14 -18.62 7.19
N LYS A 55 19.73 -17.72 6.39
CA LYS A 55 18.99 -16.64 5.74
C LYS A 55 18.01 -17.13 4.68
N LEU A 56 18.17 -18.36 4.16
CA LEU A 56 17.26 -18.91 3.16
C LEU A 56 16.14 -19.73 3.81
N VAL A 57 16.21 -20.03 5.10
CA VAL A 57 15.18 -20.84 5.79
C VAL A 57 13.79 -20.16 5.73
N PRO A 58 13.62 -18.87 6.09
CA PRO A 58 12.33 -18.20 5.99
C PRO A 58 11.69 -18.25 4.57
N PRO A 59 12.40 -17.90 3.47
CA PRO A 59 11.80 -17.96 2.14
C PRO A 59 11.57 -19.40 1.67
N PHE A 60 12.37 -20.39 2.10
CA PHE A 60 12.10 -21.80 1.81
C PHE A 60 10.84 -22.31 2.49
N ILE A 61 10.59 -21.94 3.76
CA ILE A 61 9.33 -22.29 4.44
C ILE A 61 8.15 -21.66 3.68
N SER A 62 8.24 -20.38 3.34
CA SER A 62 7.20 -19.69 2.58
C SER A 62 6.97 -20.29 1.18
N LEU A 63 8.04 -20.69 0.48
CA LEU A 63 7.95 -21.39 -0.81
C LEU A 63 7.31 -22.76 -0.65
N GLY A 64 7.67 -23.50 0.40
CA GLY A 64 7.04 -24.77 0.75
C GLY A 64 5.53 -24.62 0.94
N ILE A 65 5.08 -23.58 1.65
CA ILE A 65 3.66 -23.26 1.80
C ILE A 65 2.99 -23.08 0.43
N VAL A 66 3.58 -22.29 -0.47
CA VAL A 66 3.03 -22.05 -1.81
C VAL A 66 2.93 -23.35 -2.61
N VAL A 67 4.00 -24.15 -2.64
CA VAL A 67 4.05 -25.40 -3.42
C VAL A 67 3.06 -26.44 -2.87
N VAL A 68 3.03 -26.63 -1.55
CA VAL A 68 2.12 -27.57 -0.88
C VAL A 68 0.68 -27.10 -1.06
N SER A 69 0.35 -25.83 -0.86
CA SER A 69 -1.02 -25.35 -1.10
C SER A 69 -1.44 -25.48 -2.58
N ALA A 70 -0.54 -25.21 -3.54
CA ALA A 70 -0.84 -25.38 -4.97
C ALA A 70 -1.05 -26.85 -5.35
N ALA A 71 -0.21 -27.75 -4.85
CA ALA A 71 -0.36 -29.19 -5.08
C ALA A 71 -1.64 -29.75 -4.42
N ALA A 72 -2.03 -29.21 -3.24
CA ALA A 72 -3.28 -29.59 -2.59
C ALA A 72 -4.49 -29.15 -3.43
N ILE A 73 -4.49 -27.92 -3.95
CA ILE A 73 -5.52 -27.43 -4.89
C ILE A 73 -5.58 -28.31 -6.15
N TYR A 74 -4.43 -28.72 -6.69
CA TYR A 74 -4.39 -29.59 -7.86
C TYR A 74 -5.00 -30.97 -7.59
N CYS A 75 -4.66 -31.58 -6.45
CA CYS A 75 -5.26 -32.87 -6.06
C CYS A 75 -6.78 -32.71 -5.84
N LEU A 76 -7.20 -31.63 -5.19
CA LEU A 76 -8.61 -31.34 -4.96
C LEU A 76 -9.39 -31.13 -6.26
N HIS A 77 -8.77 -30.50 -7.26
CA HIS A 77 -9.37 -30.35 -8.57
C HIS A 77 -9.60 -31.67 -9.30
N MET A 78 -8.75 -32.68 -9.06
CA MET A 78 -8.89 -34.02 -9.65
C MET A 78 -9.99 -34.83 -8.97
N ASP A 79 -10.19 -34.65 -7.67
CA ASP A 79 -11.18 -35.38 -6.88
C ASP A 79 -12.61 -34.80 -7.03
N GLU A 80 -12.74 -33.47 -7.19
CA GLU A 80 -14.04 -32.79 -7.10
C GLU A 80 -14.37 -31.90 -8.31
N GLY A 81 -15.55 -32.11 -8.91
CA GLY A 81 -16.03 -31.34 -10.06
C GLY A 81 -16.44 -29.88 -9.75
N HIS A 82 -16.49 -29.48 -8.47
CA HIS A 82 -16.97 -28.15 -8.03
C HIS A 82 -15.99 -27.43 -7.10
N LEU A 83 -14.73 -27.31 -7.53
CA LEU A 83 -13.62 -26.70 -6.77
C LEU A 83 -13.94 -25.36 -6.09
N LEU A 84 -14.68 -24.46 -6.76
CA LEU A 84 -14.99 -23.12 -6.24
C LEU A 84 -15.92 -23.13 -5.02
N ASN A 85 -16.67 -24.22 -4.83
CA ASN A 85 -17.61 -24.37 -3.71
C ASN A 85 -16.94 -24.94 -2.46
N ASP A 86 -15.71 -25.46 -2.58
CA ASP A 86 -14.98 -26.03 -1.45
C ASP A 86 -14.26 -24.94 -0.65
N LEU A 87 -14.42 -24.97 0.68
CA LEU A 87 -13.71 -24.11 1.61
C LEU A 87 -12.19 -24.29 1.53
N ARG A 88 -11.72 -25.53 1.39
CA ARG A 88 -10.29 -25.88 1.36
C ARG A 88 -9.57 -25.09 0.28
N PHE A 89 -10.16 -25.02 -0.91
CA PHE A 89 -9.65 -24.22 -2.03
C PHE A 89 -9.39 -22.75 -1.63
N TRP A 90 -10.35 -22.09 -0.99
CA TRP A 90 -10.21 -20.68 -0.58
C TRP A 90 -9.18 -20.47 0.52
N VAL A 91 -9.13 -21.36 1.51
CA VAL A 91 -8.12 -21.32 2.57
C VAL A 91 -6.72 -21.49 1.97
N TRP A 92 -6.55 -22.42 1.04
CA TRP A 92 -5.26 -22.71 0.41
C TRP A 92 -4.81 -21.59 -0.53
N ILE A 93 -5.73 -20.93 -1.24
CA ILE A 93 -5.42 -19.69 -1.97
C ILE A 93 -4.92 -18.60 -1.02
N CYS A 94 -5.55 -18.43 0.13
CA CYS A 94 -5.08 -17.45 1.12
C CYS A 94 -3.66 -17.77 1.59
N LEU A 95 -3.35 -19.05 1.83
CA LEU A 95 -1.99 -19.49 2.19
C LEU A 95 -0.98 -19.23 1.07
N ILE A 96 -1.33 -19.46 -0.20
CA ILE A 96 -0.48 -19.12 -1.36
C ILE A 96 -0.19 -17.62 -1.37
N VAL A 97 -1.21 -16.78 -1.24
CA VAL A 97 -1.04 -15.32 -1.24
C VAL A 97 -0.14 -14.91 -0.08
N VAL A 98 -0.42 -15.36 1.14
CA VAL A 98 0.42 -15.06 2.32
C VAL A 98 1.86 -15.54 2.14
N GLY A 99 2.06 -16.73 1.56
CA GLY A 99 3.38 -17.28 1.25
C GLY A 99 4.16 -16.40 0.26
N ILE A 100 3.54 -16.03 -0.86
CA ILE A 100 4.14 -15.13 -1.88
C ILE A 100 4.48 -13.77 -1.26
N LEU A 101 3.56 -13.20 -0.48
CA LEU A 101 3.78 -11.93 0.22
C LEU A 101 4.94 -12.02 1.21
N SER A 102 5.06 -13.14 1.92
CA SER A 102 6.14 -13.38 2.87
C SER A 102 7.49 -13.53 2.18
N ILE A 103 7.55 -14.26 1.05
CA ILE A 103 8.76 -14.35 0.20
C ILE A 103 9.15 -12.97 -0.28
N TYR A 104 8.22 -12.22 -0.88
CA TYR A 104 8.52 -10.89 -1.41
C TYR A 104 8.99 -9.94 -0.30
N GLY A 105 8.26 -9.89 0.82
CA GLY A 105 8.61 -9.07 1.98
C GLY A 105 9.99 -9.42 2.50
N TYR A 106 10.30 -10.70 2.63
CA TYR A 106 11.61 -11.17 3.08
C TYR A 106 12.73 -10.83 2.09
N LEU A 107 12.52 -11.05 0.79
CA LEU A 107 13.48 -10.73 -0.27
C LEU A 107 13.77 -9.24 -0.34
N MET A 108 12.77 -8.38 -0.14
CA MET A 108 12.97 -6.92 -0.08
C MET A 108 13.98 -6.54 1.01
N VAL A 109 13.92 -7.18 2.19
CA VAL A 109 14.85 -6.87 3.27
C VAL A 109 16.19 -7.59 3.11
N MET A 110 16.23 -8.75 2.44
CA MET A 110 17.45 -9.52 2.21
C MET A 110 18.31 -9.01 1.05
N LEU A 111 17.68 -8.51 -0.02
CA LEU A 111 18.36 -7.99 -1.20
C LEU A 111 18.87 -6.56 -1.01
N ASP A 112 18.54 -5.95 0.13
CA ASP A 112 19.04 -4.64 0.54
C ASP A 112 20.52 -4.71 0.94
N LYS A 113 21.40 -4.82 -0.06
CA LYS A 113 22.86 -4.97 0.12
C LYS A 113 23.49 -3.78 0.85
N ASN A 114 22.91 -2.59 0.70
CA ASN A 114 23.45 -1.35 1.26
C ASN A 114 22.86 -1.04 2.65
N ASP A 115 22.01 -1.92 3.18
CA ASP A 115 21.24 -1.69 4.39
C ASP A 115 20.45 -0.35 4.32
N GLU A 116 20.04 0.06 3.11
CA GLU A 116 19.37 1.34 2.85
C GLU A 116 18.07 1.43 3.64
N SER A 117 17.29 0.35 3.71
CA SER A 117 16.04 0.26 4.46
C SER A 117 16.25 0.37 5.97
N ILE A 118 17.37 -0.14 6.50
CA ILE A 118 17.72 -0.08 7.92
C ILE A 118 18.17 1.34 8.28
N GLN A 119 19.11 1.90 7.51
CA GLN A 119 19.59 3.28 7.71
C GLN A 119 18.42 4.27 7.67
N LEU A 120 17.48 4.02 6.77
CA LEU A 120 16.26 4.78 6.58
C LEU A 120 15.29 4.65 7.74
N TRP A 121 15.11 3.45 8.28
CA TRP A 121 14.35 3.25 9.51
C TRP A 121 14.98 4.08 10.62
N GLU A 122 16.29 3.93 10.85
CA GLU A 122 17.01 4.65 11.89
C GLU A 122 16.85 6.16 11.74
N GLN A 123 17.01 6.69 10.52
CA GLN A 123 16.82 8.11 10.24
C GLN A 123 15.40 8.58 10.59
N VAL A 124 14.35 7.83 10.21
CA VAL A 124 12.96 8.18 10.52
C VAL A 124 12.71 8.20 12.03
N VAL A 125 13.19 7.19 12.76
CA VAL A 125 12.96 7.07 14.22
C VAL A 125 13.77 8.09 15.00
N VAL A 126 15.05 8.27 14.66
CA VAL A 126 15.93 9.28 15.26
C VAL A 126 15.35 10.67 15.04
N PHE A 127 14.82 10.94 13.85
CA PHE A 127 14.19 12.21 13.53
C PHE A 127 12.89 12.45 14.29
N ASP A 128 12.00 11.46 14.38
CA ASP A 128 10.79 11.55 15.22
C ASP A 128 11.16 11.81 16.69
N TRP A 129 12.21 11.16 17.19
CA TRP A 129 12.70 11.38 18.55
C TRP A 129 13.21 12.82 18.76
N HIS A 130 14.07 13.32 17.85
CA HIS A 130 14.56 14.70 17.90
C HIS A 130 13.41 15.71 17.81
N LEU A 131 12.40 15.47 16.98
CA LEU A 131 11.20 16.30 16.87
C LEU A 131 10.47 16.44 18.19
N ARG A 132 10.19 15.32 18.84
CA ARG A 132 9.46 15.32 20.11
C ARG A 132 10.25 16.07 21.17
N LYS A 133 11.57 15.92 21.18
CA LYS A 133 12.46 16.61 22.11
C LYS A 133 12.50 18.11 21.86
N GLU A 134 12.73 18.54 20.62
CA GLU A 134 12.70 19.97 20.25
C GLU A 134 11.34 20.59 20.49
N PHE A 135 10.26 19.86 20.17
CA PHE A 135 8.89 20.33 20.38
C PHE A 135 8.65 20.59 21.87
N LYS A 136 9.09 19.67 22.73
CA LYS A 136 8.99 19.82 24.18
C LYS A 136 9.77 21.02 24.68
N ILE A 137 10.99 21.24 24.17
CA ILE A 137 11.82 22.39 24.55
C ILE A 137 11.16 23.70 24.13
N GLN A 138 10.67 23.81 22.90
CA GLN A 138 10.11 25.06 22.39
C GLN A 138 8.71 25.37 22.92
N SER A 139 7.88 24.35 23.10
CA SER A 139 6.47 24.55 23.50
C SER A 139 6.23 24.46 25.00
N GLY A 140 7.14 23.83 25.76
CA GLY A 140 6.90 23.44 27.15
C GLY A 140 5.88 22.30 27.31
N LEU A 141 5.21 21.89 26.23
CA LEU A 141 4.21 20.83 26.22
C LEU A 141 4.84 19.50 25.80
N ARG A 142 4.37 18.40 26.39
CA ARG A 142 4.78 17.07 25.90
C ARG A 142 4.09 16.82 24.56
N SER A 143 4.84 16.32 23.59
CA SER A 143 4.27 15.91 22.29
C SER A 143 3.12 14.91 22.43
N SER A 144 3.14 14.10 23.49
CA SER A 144 2.07 13.14 23.82
C SER A 144 0.72 13.80 24.04
N ASP A 145 0.68 15.02 24.59
CA ASP A 145 -0.57 15.73 24.88
C ASP A 145 -1.22 16.27 23.61
N LEU A 146 -0.38 16.71 22.67
CA LEU A 146 -0.83 17.24 21.37
C LEU A 146 -1.21 16.13 20.39
N LEU A 147 -0.63 14.94 20.57
CA LEU A 147 -0.88 13.76 19.75
C LEU A 147 -1.89 12.81 20.37
N LYS A 148 -2.64 13.22 21.41
CA LYS A 148 -3.71 12.40 22.00
C LYS A 148 -4.69 12.01 20.91
N SER A 149 -4.53 10.79 20.41
CA SER A 149 -5.43 10.14 19.49
C SER A 149 -5.90 8.89 20.21
N TYR A 150 -7.19 8.83 20.52
CA TYR A 150 -7.81 7.65 21.11
C TYR A 150 -7.64 6.41 20.24
N GLN A 151 -7.40 6.57 18.94
CA GLN A 151 -7.24 5.47 18.00
C GLN A 151 -5.92 4.71 18.22
N ILE A 152 -4.80 5.39 18.46
CA ILE A 152 -3.49 4.74 18.53
C ILE A 152 -3.42 3.70 19.68
N PRO A 153 -3.88 4.00 20.91
CA PRO A 153 -3.89 3.01 21.99
C PRO A 153 -4.81 1.83 21.72
N ILE A 154 -6.00 2.08 21.15
CA ILE A 154 -6.96 1.02 20.82
C ILE A 154 -6.36 0.06 19.79
N ILE A 155 -5.76 0.57 18.71
CA ILE A 155 -5.12 -0.29 17.71
C ILE A 155 -3.90 -1.01 18.28
N SER A 156 -3.10 -0.33 19.11
CA SER A 156 -1.94 -0.96 19.75
C SER A 156 -2.38 -2.11 20.68
N PHE A 157 -3.47 -1.91 21.43
CA PHE A 157 -4.09 -2.94 22.25
C PHE A 157 -4.61 -4.10 21.41
N LEU A 158 -5.41 -3.83 20.37
CA LEU A 158 -5.94 -4.87 19.47
C LEU A 158 -4.83 -5.68 18.82
N LEU A 159 -3.77 -5.02 18.34
CA LEU A 159 -2.64 -5.68 17.72
C LEU A 159 -1.83 -6.49 18.74
N SER A 160 -1.64 -5.98 19.95
CA SER A 160 -0.98 -6.73 21.02
C SER A 160 -1.75 -7.98 21.42
N SER A 161 -3.07 -7.85 21.58
CA SER A 161 -3.97 -8.97 21.84
C SER A 161 -3.96 -9.98 20.70
N PHE A 162 -3.91 -9.52 19.45
CA PHE A 162 -3.78 -10.40 18.29
C PHE A 162 -2.43 -11.14 18.28
N LEU A 163 -1.31 -10.47 18.53
CA LEU A 163 0.01 -11.10 18.58
C LEU A 163 0.12 -12.13 19.71
N LEU A 164 -0.40 -11.79 20.89
CA LEU A 164 -0.42 -12.69 22.03
C LEU A 164 -1.35 -13.89 21.76
N GLY A 165 -2.56 -13.61 21.29
CA GLY A 165 -3.56 -14.62 20.98
C GLY A 165 -3.07 -15.58 19.90
N SER A 166 -2.52 -15.06 18.79
CA SER A 166 -1.90 -15.88 17.76
C SER A 166 -0.76 -16.71 18.33
N TYR A 167 0.15 -16.14 19.14
CA TYR A 167 1.26 -16.90 19.69
C TYR A 167 0.83 -18.07 20.60
N ILE A 168 -0.15 -17.83 21.49
CA ILE A 168 -0.63 -18.82 22.48
C ILE A 168 -1.57 -19.85 21.83
N PHE A 169 -2.51 -19.38 21.00
CA PHE A 169 -3.54 -20.23 20.43
C PHE A 169 -3.16 -20.86 19.09
N ASN A 170 -2.01 -20.53 18.49
CA ASN A 170 -1.57 -21.16 17.24
C ASN A 170 -1.54 -22.69 17.31
N PRO A 171 -1.00 -23.36 18.34
CA PRO A 171 -1.01 -24.83 18.42
C PRO A 171 -2.43 -25.40 18.41
N ILE A 172 -3.33 -24.83 19.22
CA ILE A 172 -4.73 -25.25 19.33
C ILE A 172 -5.49 -24.97 18.02
N GLY A 173 -5.27 -23.81 17.44
CA GLY A 173 -5.86 -23.41 16.15
C GLY A 173 -5.45 -24.37 15.03
N LEU A 174 -4.20 -24.79 15.00
CA LEU A 174 -3.70 -25.76 14.01
C LEU A 174 -4.28 -27.16 14.22
N LEU A 175 -4.44 -27.61 15.47
CA LEU A 175 -5.16 -28.86 15.75
C LEU A 175 -6.59 -28.80 15.22
N LEU A 176 -7.26 -27.67 15.40
CA LEU A 176 -8.63 -27.46 14.92
C LEU A 176 -8.69 -27.42 13.38
N VAL A 177 -7.74 -26.75 12.73
CA VAL A 177 -7.63 -26.72 11.25
C VAL A 177 -7.40 -28.13 10.71
N MET A 178 -6.55 -28.93 11.36
CA MET A 178 -6.33 -30.33 10.99
C MET A 178 -7.54 -31.21 11.23
N TYR A 179 -8.24 -31.01 12.36
CA TYR A 179 -9.47 -31.75 12.69
C TYR A 179 -10.58 -31.48 11.67
N LEU A 180 -10.67 -30.25 11.16
CA LEU A 180 -11.61 -29.87 10.09
C LEU A 180 -11.11 -30.25 8.68
N GLU A 181 -9.99 -30.97 8.55
CA GLU A 181 -9.35 -31.34 7.29
C GLU A 181 -9.08 -30.14 6.34
N LEU A 182 -8.83 -28.96 6.92
CA LEU A 182 -8.52 -27.72 6.19
C LEU A 182 -7.02 -27.56 5.92
N ASP A 183 -6.16 -28.43 6.46
CA ASP A 183 -4.72 -28.33 6.28
C ASP A 183 -4.23 -28.97 4.98
N CYS A 184 -3.41 -28.23 4.21
CA CYS A 184 -2.87 -28.71 2.94
C CYS A 184 -1.94 -29.92 3.12
N THR A 185 -1.24 -29.99 4.26
CA THR A 185 -0.20 -30.99 4.49
C THR A 185 -0.80 -32.35 4.73
N SER A 186 -1.80 -32.50 5.60
CA SER A 186 -2.48 -33.79 5.79
C SER A 186 -3.11 -34.29 4.50
N TYR A 187 -3.71 -33.39 3.71
CA TYR A 187 -4.36 -33.71 2.45
C TYR A 187 -3.34 -34.23 1.41
N ILE A 188 -2.22 -33.53 1.21
CA ILE A 188 -1.13 -34.01 0.34
C ILE A 188 -0.51 -35.30 0.85
N PHE A 189 -0.31 -35.41 2.17
CA PHE A 189 0.25 -36.62 2.74
C PHE A 189 -0.67 -37.81 2.47
N ARG A 190 -1.99 -37.64 2.59
CA ARG A 190 -2.99 -38.69 2.35
C ARG A 190 -3.08 -39.07 0.87
N ASN A 191 -3.12 -38.09 -0.03
CA ASN A 191 -3.46 -38.33 -1.43
C ASN A 191 -2.26 -38.53 -2.36
N LEU A 192 -1.09 -37.96 -2.01
CA LEU A 192 0.09 -38.01 -2.89
C LEU A 192 1.25 -38.77 -2.24
N ILE A 193 1.63 -38.42 -1.02
CA ILE A 193 2.84 -38.98 -0.40
C ILE A 193 2.60 -40.41 0.08
N TYR A 194 1.48 -40.69 0.75
CA TYR A 194 1.20 -42.01 1.31
C TYR A 194 1.15 -43.11 0.25
N PRO A 195 0.45 -42.96 -0.90
CA PRO A 195 0.48 -43.96 -1.98
C PRO A 195 1.89 -44.23 -2.49
N ILE A 196 2.69 -43.18 -2.66
CA ILE A 196 4.09 -43.30 -3.07
C ILE A 196 4.89 -44.04 -2.00
N ILE A 197 4.84 -43.66 -0.72
CA ILE A 197 5.62 -44.33 0.32
C ILE A 197 5.20 -45.80 0.48
N THR A 198 3.89 -46.09 0.47
CA THR A 198 3.41 -47.48 0.60
C THR A 198 3.80 -48.37 -0.58
N SER A 199 3.96 -47.80 -1.79
CA SER A 199 4.44 -48.58 -2.94
C SER A 199 5.95 -48.88 -2.86
N TRP A 200 6.70 -48.15 -2.03
CA TRP A 200 8.15 -48.30 -1.85
C TRP A 200 8.54 -49.16 -0.62
N VAL A 201 7.64 -50.05 -0.17
CA VAL A 201 7.88 -51.12 0.84
C VAL A 201 8.09 -50.64 2.29
N ILE A 202 8.20 -49.33 2.54
CA ILE A 202 8.30 -48.80 3.91
C ILE A 202 6.89 -48.67 4.49
N ASN A 203 6.55 -49.55 5.45
CA ASN A 203 5.35 -49.44 6.27
C ASN A 203 5.46 -48.20 7.18
N PHE A 204 5.19 -47.01 6.62
CA PHE A 204 5.07 -45.80 7.42
C PHE A 204 3.80 -45.91 8.27
N PRO A 205 3.89 -45.97 9.61
CA PRO A 205 2.72 -46.15 10.45
C PRO A 205 1.79 -44.95 10.29
N ARG A 206 0.50 -45.19 10.02
CA ARG A 206 -0.52 -44.12 9.97
C ARG A 206 -0.52 -43.27 11.25
N SER A 207 -0.14 -43.84 12.38
CA SER A 207 0.00 -43.13 13.67
C SER A 207 1.09 -42.05 13.68
N LEU A 208 2.12 -42.14 12.82
CA LEU A 208 3.16 -41.11 12.68
C LEU A 208 2.79 -39.99 11.70
N GLN A 209 1.81 -40.19 10.82
CA GLN A 209 1.40 -39.17 9.85
C GLN A 209 0.84 -37.93 10.54
N PHE A 210 -0.09 -38.12 11.47
CA PHE A 210 -0.72 -37.03 12.22
C PHE A 210 0.31 -36.16 12.98
N PRO A 211 1.19 -36.70 13.86
CA PRO A 211 2.16 -35.88 14.58
C PRO A 211 3.16 -35.21 13.64
N THR A 212 3.54 -35.87 12.53
CA THR A 212 4.45 -35.27 11.54
C THR A 212 3.80 -34.06 10.86
N CYS A 213 2.55 -34.20 10.38
CA CYS A 213 1.81 -33.11 9.76
C CYS A 213 1.58 -31.97 10.76
N TYR A 214 1.27 -32.31 12.02
CA TYR A 214 1.07 -31.33 13.08
C TYR A 214 2.33 -30.52 13.36
N VAL A 215 3.51 -31.16 13.47
CA VAL A 215 4.78 -30.46 13.67
C VAL A 215 5.12 -29.55 12.49
N ILE A 216 4.91 -30.01 11.24
CA ILE A 216 5.13 -29.19 10.04
C ILE A 216 4.19 -27.97 10.06
N ASN A 217 2.91 -28.19 10.32
CA ASN A 217 1.90 -27.14 10.41
C ASN A 217 2.21 -26.16 11.54
N LEU A 218 2.76 -26.63 12.67
CA LEU A 218 3.20 -25.80 13.80
C LEU A 218 4.31 -24.84 13.38
N VAL A 219 5.35 -25.36 12.71
CA VAL A 219 6.45 -24.54 12.16
C VAL A 219 5.90 -23.49 11.19
N VAL A 220 5.07 -23.92 10.25
CA VAL A 220 4.45 -23.05 9.24
C VAL A 220 3.57 -21.98 9.89
N GLY A 221 2.71 -22.33 10.83
CA GLY A 221 1.81 -21.40 11.50
C GLY A 221 2.56 -20.33 12.28
N TYR A 222 3.60 -20.72 13.04
CA TYR A 222 4.44 -19.76 13.75
C TYR A 222 5.26 -18.90 12.80
N HIS A 223 5.70 -19.44 11.66
CA HIS A 223 6.40 -18.67 10.62
C HIS A 223 5.48 -17.61 10.00
N ILE A 224 4.25 -17.96 9.62
CA ILE A 224 3.25 -17.02 9.10
C ILE A 224 2.95 -15.94 10.15
N ALA A 225 2.71 -16.34 11.40
CA ALA A 225 2.41 -15.41 12.49
C ALA A 225 3.58 -14.45 12.77
N GLN A 226 4.83 -14.94 12.72
CA GLN A 226 6.05 -14.13 12.81
C GLN A 226 6.13 -13.11 11.67
N MET A 227 5.95 -13.53 10.43
CA MET A 227 6.07 -12.64 9.26
C MET A 227 4.98 -11.56 9.23
N ILE A 228 3.72 -11.97 9.45
CA ILE A 228 2.58 -11.04 9.50
C ILE A 228 2.72 -10.11 10.70
N GLY A 229 2.94 -10.67 11.89
CA GLY A 229 3.01 -9.92 13.14
C GLY A 229 4.14 -8.90 13.14
N PHE A 230 5.36 -9.34 12.82
CA PHE A 230 6.54 -8.47 12.80
C PHE A 230 6.44 -7.41 11.70
N GLY A 231 6.14 -7.82 10.46
CA GLY A 231 6.04 -6.90 9.33
C GLY A 231 4.97 -5.83 9.55
N PHE A 232 3.81 -6.22 10.09
CA PHE A 232 2.70 -5.31 10.33
C PHE A 232 3.02 -4.29 11.44
N CYS A 233 3.67 -4.72 12.52
CA CYS A 233 4.10 -3.83 13.61
C CYS A 233 5.09 -2.77 13.13
N VAL A 234 6.08 -3.18 12.35
CA VAL A 234 7.09 -2.30 11.75
C VAL A 234 6.42 -1.23 10.87
N VAL A 235 5.50 -1.63 10.00
CA VAL A 235 4.77 -0.69 9.12
C VAL A 235 3.93 0.31 9.92
N ILE A 236 3.15 -0.15 10.91
CA ILE A 236 2.36 0.75 11.77
C ILE A 236 3.25 1.74 12.51
N PHE A 237 4.38 1.28 13.03
CA PHE A 237 5.29 2.13 13.78
C PHE A 237 5.87 3.24 12.90
N ILE A 238 6.34 2.93 11.69
CA ILE A 238 6.83 3.93 10.72
C ILE A 238 5.74 4.93 10.37
N LEU A 239 4.53 4.44 10.03
CA LEU A 239 3.40 5.32 9.70
C LEU A 239 3.10 6.27 10.87
N ASN A 240 3.23 5.80 12.11
CA ASN A 240 2.97 6.60 13.30
C ASN A 240 4.05 7.67 13.53
N CYS A 241 5.32 7.33 13.28
CA CYS A 241 6.42 8.30 13.28
C CYS A 241 6.18 9.38 12.22
N ILE A 242 5.89 9.01 10.97
CA ILE A 242 5.63 9.96 9.88
C ILE A 242 4.41 10.84 10.20
N GLN A 243 3.32 10.26 10.70
CA GLN A 243 2.14 11.01 11.07
C GLN A 243 2.43 12.01 12.20
N THR A 244 3.24 11.62 13.18
CA THR A 244 3.68 12.50 14.27
C THR A 244 4.51 13.67 13.70
N MET A 245 5.52 13.36 12.89
CA MET A 245 6.35 14.36 12.23
C MET A 245 5.49 15.40 11.49
N LEU A 246 4.50 14.93 10.76
CA LEU A 246 3.58 15.75 9.97
C LEU A 246 2.60 16.60 10.77
N LYS A 247 2.26 16.20 12.00
CA LYS A 247 1.43 17.00 12.90
C LYS A 247 2.25 18.08 13.61
N ILE A 248 3.49 17.75 13.94
CA ILE A 248 4.40 18.65 14.65
C ILE A 248 4.97 19.72 13.71
N ALA A 249 5.33 19.36 12.47
CA ALA A 249 5.95 20.30 11.52
C ALA A 249 5.15 21.60 11.26
N PRO A 250 3.82 21.58 11.03
CA PRO A 250 3.01 22.79 10.91
C PRO A 250 3.08 23.72 12.12
N LEU A 251 3.16 23.17 13.32
CA LEU A 251 3.17 23.94 14.56
C LEU A 251 4.51 24.64 14.76
N PHE A 252 5.60 23.97 14.38
CA PHE A 252 6.91 24.61 14.31
C PHE A 252 6.91 25.73 13.28
N LEU A 253 6.42 25.44 12.08
CA LEU A 253 6.26 26.44 11.02
C LEU A 253 5.54 27.66 11.59
N THR A 254 4.30 27.55 12.05
CA THR A 254 3.54 28.72 12.53
C THR A 254 4.23 29.53 13.63
N ARG A 255 5.06 28.89 14.48
CA ARG A 255 5.76 29.53 15.60
C ARG A 255 7.08 30.19 15.19
N THR A 256 7.86 29.61 14.29
CA THR A 256 9.19 30.13 13.91
C THR A 256 9.10 31.18 12.80
N ARG A 257 8.55 32.37 13.09
CA ARG A 257 8.47 33.48 12.12
C ARG A 257 9.84 34.05 11.70
N ASN A 258 10.93 33.74 12.42
CA ASN A 258 12.26 34.27 12.16
C ASN A 258 13.02 33.47 11.08
N LEU A 259 13.52 34.19 10.06
CA LEU A 259 14.31 33.66 8.93
C LEU A 259 15.61 32.96 9.34
N TYR A 260 16.15 33.25 10.53
CA TYR A 260 17.39 32.61 11.04
C TYR A 260 17.27 31.08 11.18
N ASN A 261 16.04 30.57 11.35
CA ASN A 261 15.75 29.14 11.40
C ASN A 261 15.43 28.52 10.04
N LEU A 262 15.63 29.24 8.92
CA LEU A 262 15.39 28.71 7.57
C LEU A 262 16.24 27.46 7.30
N ASN A 263 17.49 27.42 7.76
CA ASN A 263 18.35 26.24 7.59
C ASN A 263 17.84 25.02 8.35
N VAL A 264 17.33 25.24 9.57
CA VAL A 264 16.68 24.20 10.38
C VAL A 264 15.44 23.72 9.64
N LEU A 265 14.59 24.64 9.17
CA LEU A 265 13.41 24.35 8.36
C LEU A 265 13.72 23.58 7.07
N ILE A 266 14.81 23.93 6.36
CA ILE A 266 15.25 23.22 5.16
C ILE A 266 15.71 21.81 5.50
N ARG A 267 16.43 21.61 6.62
CA ARG A 267 16.79 20.27 7.11
C ARG A 267 15.53 19.46 7.46
N TRP A 268 14.56 20.08 8.15
CA TRP A 268 13.24 19.48 8.43
C TRP A 268 12.57 18.99 7.14
N PHE A 269 12.53 19.83 6.11
CA PHE A 269 11.89 19.48 4.85
C PHE A 269 12.64 18.44 4.03
N LYS A 270 13.97 18.45 4.05
CA LYS A 270 14.76 17.40 3.39
C LYS A 270 14.52 16.04 4.03
N CYS A 271 14.53 15.96 5.35
CA CYS A 271 14.25 14.71 6.06
C CYS A 271 12.80 14.25 5.83
N PHE A 272 11.85 15.19 5.80
CA PHE A 272 10.47 14.90 5.45
C PHE A 272 10.32 14.39 4.01
N GLN A 273 11.03 14.98 3.04
CA GLN A 273 11.03 14.52 1.65
C GLN A 273 11.65 13.15 1.49
N ILE A 274 12.74 12.87 2.20
CA ILE A 274 13.33 11.55 2.27
C ILE A 274 12.26 10.60 2.82
N GLY A 275 11.70 10.88 4.00
CA GLY A 275 10.64 10.06 4.61
C GLY A 275 9.43 9.83 3.69
N ASN A 276 8.98 10.83 2.94
CA ASN A 276 7.90 10.70 1.96
C ASN A 276 8.31 9.90 0.72
N TYR A 277 9.49 10.18 0.15
CA TYR A 277 10.04 9.47 -1.01
C TYR A 277 10.15 7.97 -0.73
N ILE A 278 10.46 7.62 0.51
CA ILE A 278 10.55 6.27 1.04
C ILE A 278 9.18 5.69 1.36
N ALA A 279 8.33 6.49 2.02
CA ALA A 279 6.99 6.07 2.36
C ALA A 279 6.18 5.82 1.09
N ALA A 280 6.48 6.45 -0.05
CA ALA A 280 5.77 6.23 -1.30
C ALA A 280 5.85 4.77 -1.81
N PRO A 281 7.03 4.15 -2.04
CA PRO A 281 7.13 2.75 -2.43
C PRO A 281 6.68 1.82 -1.30
N MET A 282 6.98 2.13 -0.05
CA MET A 282 6.49 1.32 1.08
C MET A 282 4.97 1.34 1.18
N GLN A 283 4.34 2.49 0.99
CA GLN A 283 2.88 2.64 0.92
C GLN A 283 2.35 1.96 -0.32
N ARG A 284 2.97 2.12 -1.50
CA ARG A 284 2.51 1.46 -2.73
C ARG A 284 2.54 -0.05 -2.59
N ASN A 285 3.61 -0.59 -2.01
CA ASN A 285 3.77 -2.02 -1.76
C ASN A 285 2.84 -2.47 -0.63
N ALA A 286 2.78 -1.77 0.51
CA ALA A 286 1.87 -2.10 1.61
C ALA A 286 0.40 -1.97 1.21
N ILE A 287 0.05 -1.04 0.31
CA ILE A 287 -1.29 -0.91 -0.29
C ILE A 287 -1.52 -2.05 -1.26
N LEU A 288 -0.58 -2.36 -2.16
CA LEU A 288 -0.76 -3.46 -3.11
C LEU A 288 -0.95 -4.79 -2.36
N PHE A 289 -0.09 -5.07 -1.40
CA PHE A 289 -0.09 -6.32 -0.63
C PHE A 289 -1.15 -6.36 0.45
N GLY A 290 -1.37 -5.26 1.15
CA GLY A 290 -2.43 -5.14 2.15
C GLY A 290 -3.81 -5.13 1.50
N VAL A 291 -4.01 -4.44 0.37
CA VAL A 291 -5.31 -4.43 -0.30
C VAL A 291 -5.55 -5.75 -1.00
N ILE A 292 -4.62 -6.26 -1.80
CA ILE A 292 -4.85 -7.52 -2.53
C ILE A 292 -4.89 -8.68 -1.53
N GLY A 293 -3.86 -8.80 -0.68
CA GLY A 293 -3.79 -9.86 0.32
C GLY A 293 -4.96 -9.80 1.28
N CYS A 294 -5.21 -8.65 1.90
CA CYS A 294 -6.32 -8.59 2.84
C CYS A 294 -7.68 -8.66 2.17
N ASN A 295 -7.92 -8.07 1.00
CA ASN A 295 -9.22 -8.23 0.33
C ASN A 295 -9.45 -9.67 -0.06
N VAL A 296 -8.45 -10.37 -0.62
CA VAL A 296 -8.58 -11.80 -0.94
C VAL A 296 -8.89 -12.60 0.32
N THR A 297 -8.19 -12.34 1.43
CA THR A 297 -8.51 -13.02 2.70
C THR A 297 -9.89 -12.65 3.24
N LEU A 298 -10.29 -11.38 3.18
CA LEU A 298 -11.59 -10.92 3.66
C LEU A 298 -12.72 -11.52 2.82
N THR A 299 -12.60 -11.52 1.49
CA THR A 299 -13.60 -12.12 0.59
C THR A 299 -13.66 -13.63 0.79
N SER A 300 -12.51 -14.30 0.93
CA SER A 300 -12.45 -15.75 1.17
C SER A 300 -13.07 -16.13 2.51
N VAL A 301 -12.75 -15.39 3.58
CA VAL A 301 -13.30 -15.60 4.92
C VAL A 301 -14.80 -15.26 4.95
N SER A 302 -15.24 -14.17 4.32
CA SER A 302 -16.67 -13.83 4.22
C SER A 302 -17.44 -14.90 3.45
N TYR A 303 -16.90 -15.37 2.32
CA TYR A 303 -17.50 -16.46 1.56
C TYR A 303 -17.61 -17.73 2.40
N ALA A 304 -16.52 -18.13 3.06
CA ALA A 304 -16.47 -19.26 3.98
C ALA A 304 -17.53 -19.17 5.08
N LEU A 305 -17.60 -18.03 5.77
CA LEU A 305 -18.54 -17.81 6.87
C LEU A 305 -20.00 -17.84 6.42
N ILE A 306 -20.31 -17.23 5.26
CA ILE A 306 -21.66 -17.23 4.72
C ILE A 306 -22.05 -18.64 4.27
N ARG A 307 -21.16 -19.31 3.54
CA ARG A 307 -21.45 -20.61 2.95
C ARG A 307 -21.59 -21.68 4.02
N LEU A 308 -20.72 -21.69 5.01
CA LEU A 308 -20.66 -22.73 6.03
C LEU A 308 -21.43 -22.38 7.31
N ASN A 309 -22.25 -21.34 7.30
CA ASN A 309 -23.03 -20.90 8.47
C ASN A 309 -23.90 -22.03 9.06
N HIS A 310 -24.29 -23.01 8.25
CA HIS A 310 -25.11 -24.15 8.68
C HIS A 310 -24.29 -25.34 9.21
N GLU A 311 -23.01 -25.46 8.84
CA GLU A 311 -22.14 -26.58 9.24
C GLU A 311 -21.18 -26.19 10.37
N LEU A 312 -20.79 -24.92 10.44
CA LEU A 312 -19.89 -24.42 11.47
C LEU A 312 -20.64 -24.25 12.78
N GLN A 313 -20.05 -24.76 13.86
CA GLN A 313 -20.49 -24.44 15.22
C GLN A 313 -20.44 -22.91 15.43
N GLY A 314 -21.44 -22.35 16.12
CA GLY A 314 -21.57 -20.90 16.33
C GLY A 314 -20.31 -20.23 16.90
N ILE A 315 -19.49 -20.97 17.65
CA ILE A 315 -18.18 -20.50 18.17
C ILE A 315 -17.19 -20.21 17.05
N LEU A 316 -17.10 -21.06 16.02
CA LEU A 316 -16.19 -20.86 14.88
C LEU A 316 -16.64 -19.67 14.02
N ILE A 317 -17.95 -19.51 13.86
CA ILE A 317 -18.53 -18.37 13.15
C ILE A 317 -18.21 -17.08 13.90
N ALA A 318 -18.42 -17.05 15.22
CA ALA A 318 -18.08 -15.91 16.06
C ALA A 318 -16.59 -15.58 16.01
N GLY A 319 -15.71 -16.58 16.12
CA GLY A 319 -14.26 -16.41 16.01
C GLY A 319 -13.83 -15.87 14.65
N GLY A 320 -14.40 -16.39 13.56
CA GLY A 320 -14.14 -15.91 12.21
C GLY A 320 -14.59 -14.46 11.99
N TRP A 321 -15.75 -14.07 12.51
CA TRP A 321 -16.22 -12.68 12.47
C TRP A 321 -15.33 -11.74 13.30
N VAL A 322 -14.86 -12.16 14.47
CA VAL A 322 -13.92 -11.37 15.27
C VAL A 322 -12.59 -11.18 14.51
N GLY A 323 -12.05 -12.24 13.91
CA GLY A 323 -10.85 -12.16 13.07
C GLY A 323 -11.05 -11.23 11.87
N TYR A 324 -12.18 -11.36 11.17
CA TYR A 324 -12.57 -10.50 10.05
C TYR A 324 -12.63 -9.02 10.46
N LEU A 325 -13.32 -8.71 11.56
CA LEU A 325 -13.44 -7.35 12.07
C LEU A 325 -12.09 -6.77 12.47
N LEU A 326 -11.23 -7.57 13.09
CA LEU A 326 -9.88 -7.16 13.48
C LEU A 326 -9.05 -6.78 12.25
N VAL A 327 -9.02 -7.65 11.23
CA VAL A 327 -8.32 -7.38 9.96
C VAL A 327 -8.89 -6.12 9.28
N ALA A 328 -10.21 -5.99 9.20
CA ALA A 328 -10.87 -4.82 8.61
C ALA A 328 -10.56 -3.51 9.37
N MET A 329 -10.55 -3.53 10.71
CA MET A 329 -10.20 -2.36 11.53
C MET A 329 -8.75 -1.95 11.30
N VAL A 330 -7.86 -2.94 11.27
CA VAL A 330 -6.44 -2.75 11.02
C VAL A 330 -6.19 -2.08 9.66
N ILE A 331 -6.85 -2.56 8.61
CA ILE A 331 -6.80 -1.97 7.26
C ILE A 331 -7.35 -0.54 7.25
N LYS A 332 -8.54 -0.35 7.82
CA LYS A 332 -9.18 0.96 7.92
C LYS A 332 -8.28 1.96 8.64
N PHE A 333 -7.59 1.52 9.68
CA PHE A 333 -6.64 2.36 10.40
C PHE A 333 -5.41 2.69 9.58
N GLY A 334 -4.77 1.69 8.95
CA GLY A 334 -3.63 1.93 8.05
C GLY A 334 -3.97 2.93 6.96
N TRP A 335 -5.14 2.78 6.33
CA TRP A 335 -5.66 3.75 5.36
C TRP A 335 -5.93 5.13 5.95
N GLY A 336 -6.49 5.20 7.16
CA GLY A 336 -6.68 6.44 7.90
C GLY A 336 -5.36 7.18 8.14
N MET A 337 -4.30 6.45 8.50
CA MET A 337 -2.96 7.02 8.68
C MET A 337 -2.39 7.54 7.36
N ILE A 338 -2.45 6.75 6.29
CA ILE A 338 -1.95 7.14 4.96
C ILE A 338 -2.70 8.38 4.44
N SER A 339 -4.02 8.39 4.56
CA SER A 339 -4.86 9.54 4.20
C SER A 339 -4.51 10.77 5.05
N GLY A 340 -4.28 10.58 6.35
CA GLY A 340 -3.82 11.63 7.26
C GLY A 340 -2.45 12.20 6.87
N ILE A 341 -1.51 11.34 6.49
CA ILE A 341 -0.18 11.73 5.98
C ILE A 341 -0.35 12.62 4.74
N HIS A 342 -1.17 12.20 3.78
CA HIS A 342 -1.43 12.98 2.58
C HIS A 342 -2.07 14.35 2.89
N SER A 343 -3.08 14.37 3.75
CA SER A 343 -3.76 15.60 4.17
C SER A 343 -2.82 16.58 4.88
N ASN A 344 -2.01 16.08 5.81
CA ASN A 344 -1.06 16.89 6.56
C ASN A 344 0.08 17.40 5.67
N THR A 345 0.53 16.60 4.72
CA THR A 345 1.52 17.03 3.70
C THR A 345 0.97 18.21 2.90
N LYS A 346 -0.28 18.11 2.43
CA LYS A 346 -0.95 19.19 1.69
C LYS A 346 -1.11 20.44 2.54
N TYR A 347 -1.43 20.28 3.83
CA TYR A 347 -1.54 21.39 4.77
C TYR A 347 -0.19 22.09 5.01
N CYS A 348 0.88 21.33 5.23
CA CYS A 348 2.25 21.87 5.34
C CYS A 348 2.62 22.68 4.09
N LEU A 349 2.35 22.12 2.90
CA LEU A 349 2.60 22.80 1.63
C LEU A 349 1.82 24.11 1.52
N LYS A 350 0.55 24.12 1.95
CA LYS A 350 -0.28 25.34 1.93
C LYS A 350 0.30 26.42 2.85
N ILE A 351 0.72 26.07 4.07
CA ILE A 351 1.36 27.01 5.00
C ILE A 351 2.62 27.60 4.37
N LEU A 352 3.46 26.77 3.77
CA LEU A 352 4.70 27.21 3.13
C LEU A 352 4.47 28.17 1.97
N VAL A 353 3.47 27.89 1.15
CA VAL A 353 3.08 28.78 0.05
C VAL A 353 2.51 30.10 0.60
N GLN A 354 1.63 30.04 1.60
CA GLN A 354 1.01 31.22 2.22
C GLN A 354 2.01 32.12 2.95
N TRP A 355 3.05 31.52 3.50
CA TRP A 355 4.10 32.23 4.22
C TRP A 355 4.89 33.21 3.34
N GLY A 356 4.74 33.17 2.01
CA GLY A 356 5.38 34.13 1.12
C GLY A 356 6.90 34.14 1.27
N VAL A 357 7.50 33.05 1.76
CA VAL A 357 8.95 32.99 2.05
C VAL A 357 9.76 33.30 0.78
N LEU A 358 9.26 32.94 -0.40
CA LEU A 358 9.82 33.35 -1.70
C LEU A 358 9.91 34.86 -1.93
N SER A 359 8.98 35.66 -1.40
CA SER A 359 9.03 37.13 -1.57
C SER A 359 9.99 37.80 -0.59
N ARG A 360 10.24 37.19 0.57
CA ARG A 360 11.16 37.70 1.61
C ARG A 360 12.60 37.21 1.46
N ILE A 361 12.82 36.13 0.73
CA ILE A 361 14.15 35.65 0.40
C ILE A 361 14.78 36.59 -0.64
N GLY A 362 15.83 37.31 -0.23
CA GLY A 362 16.47 38.36 -1.02
C GLY A 362 17.34 37.83 -2.15
N THR A 363 18.00 36.68 -1.98
CA THR A 363 18.94 36.17 -2.98
C THR A 363 18.27 35.23 -4.00
N ILE A 364 18.66 35.36 -5.28
CA ILE A 364 18.18 34.50 -6.37
C ILE A 364 18.50 33.01 -6.10
N ARG A 365 19.64 32.73 -5.44
CA ARG A 365 20.08 31.38 -5.10
C ARG A 365 19.14 30.72 -4.09
N GLU A 366 18.76 31.43 -3.03
CA GLU A 366 17.81 30.94 -2.03
C GLU A 366 16.40 30.80 -2.60
N ARG A 367 15.96 31.70 -3.51
CA ARG A 367 14.67 31.55 -4.22
C ARG A 367 14.65 30.28 -5.08
N ARG A 368 15.74 30.00 -5.81
CA ARG A 368 15.90 28.75 -6.58
C ARG A 368 15.89 27.53 -5.67
N LEU A 369 16.57 27.59 -4.53
CA LEU A 369 16.58 26.51 -3.53
C LEU A 369 15.17 26.27 -2.96
N HIS A 370 14.47 27.32 -2.56
CA HIS A 370 13.11 27.25 -2.04
C HIS A 370 12.12 26.73 -3.09
N SER A 371 12.25 27.15 -4.36
CA SER A 371 11.46 26.62 -5.47
C SER A 371 11.72 25.12 -5.70
N LYS A 372 12.99 24.68 -5.64
CA LYS A 372 13.32 23.25 -5.70
C LYS A 372 12.66 22.48 -4.55
N ILE A 373 12.73 23.01 -3.32
CA ILE A 373 12.10 22.40 -2.13
C ILE A 373 10.58 22.34 -2.28
N LEU A 374 9.91 23.42 -2.70
CA LEU A 374 8.46 23.43 -2.97
C LEU A 374 8.06 22.42 -4.04
N LYS A 375 8.84 22.29 -5.12
CA LYS A 375 8.59 21.31 -6.18
C LYS A 375 8.72 19.87 -5.66
N SER A 376 9.70 19.60 -4.79
CA SER A 376 9.88 18.27 -4.19
C SER A 376 8.93 17.98 -3.02
N MET A 377 8.22 18.96 -2.49
CA MET A 377 7.13 18.77 -1.51
C MET A 377 5.75 18.57 -2.14
N ARG A 378 5.65 18.49 -3.48
CA ARG A 378 4.36 18.17 -4.11
C ARG A 378 3.88 16.85 -3.51
N PRO A 379 2.64 16.79 -3.00
CA PRO A 379 2.12 15.58 -2.39
C PRO A 379 2.24 14.45 -3.41
N ILE A 380 2.76 13.32 -2.95
CA ILE A 380 2.81 12.10 -3.74
C ILE A 380 1.38 11.81 -4.17
N GLU A 381 1.14 11.90 -5.47
CA GLU A 381 -0.15 11.56 -6.04
C GLU A 381 -0.26 10.04 -5.91
N LEU A 382 -0.99 9.55 -4.90
CA LEU A 382 -1.22 8.13 -4.72
C LEU A 382 -1.96 7.62 -5.97
N PRO A 383 -1.30 6.79 -6.81
CA PRO A 383 -1.97 6.16 -7.92
C PRO A 383 -2.89 5.11 -7.33
N VAL A 384 -4.20 5.33 -7.38
CA VAL A 384 -5.17 4.29 -7.08
C VAL A 384 -5.45 3.57 -8.39
N GLY A 385 -5.01 2.32 -8.45
CA GLY A 385 -4.98 1.51 -9.66
C GLY A 385 -4.66 0.05 -9.36
N LEU A 386 -5.19 -0.89 -10.15
CA LEU A 386 -4.71 -2.27 -10.16
C LEU A 386 -3.67 -2.42 -11.27
N GLY A 387 -2.45 -2.82 -10.90
CA GLY A 387 -1.38 -3.13 -11.86
C GLY A 387 -0.92 -1.93 -12.68
N SER A 388 -0.79 -2.11 -14.00
CA SER A 388 -0.44 -1.08 -14.99
C SER A 388 -1.57 -0.06 -15.22
N TYR A 389 -2.75 -0.25 -14.63
CA TYR A 389 -3.89 0.65 -14.78
C TYR A 389 -4.05 1.55 -13.55
N THR A 390 -3.52 2.76 -13.62
CA THR A 390 -3.90 3.88 -12.74
C THR A 390 -5.34 4.31 -13.05
N PHE A 391 -6.31 3.92 -12.24
CA PHE A 391 -7.72 4.34 -12.41
C PHE A 391 -7.94 5.80 -12.02
N PHE A 392 -7.26 6.29 -10.98
CA PHE A 392 -7.31 7.68 -10.55
C PHE A 392 -6.15 8.02 -9.63
N TYR A 393 -5.61 9.23 -9.75
CA TYR A 393 -4.83 9.82 -8.68
C TYR A 393 -5.82 10.28 -7.60
N ALA A 394 -5.62 9.86 -6.34
CA ALA A 394 -6.45 10.32 -5.24
C ALA A 394 -6.19 11.81 -4.96
N LYS A 395 -6.85 12.69 -5.74
CA LYS A 395 -6.98 14.12 -5.45
C LYS A 395 -8.37 14.34 -4.83
N LYS A 396 -8.44 15.00 -3.67
CA LYS A 396 -9.69 15.59 -3.15
C LYS A 396 -10.33 16.57 -4.17
N SER A 397 -9.54 17.04 -5.13
CA SER A 397 -9.94 17.83 -6.29
C SER A 397 -9.76 17.04 -7.58
N ASN A 398 -10.52 15.96 -7.79
CA ASN A 398 -10.78 15.50 -9.16
C ASN A 398 -11.77 16.47 -9.82
N GLU A 399 -11.30 17.69 -10.08
CA GLU A 399 -11.88 18.52 -11.12
C GLU A 399 -11.20 18.13 -12.43
N LEU A 400 -11.89 17.26 -13.16
CA LEU A 400 -11.72 16.88 -14.57
C LEU A 400 -11.49 18.05 -15.56
N ILE A 401 -11.52 19.28 -15.06
CA ILE A 401 -11.47 20.54 -15.80
C ILE A 401 -10.00 20.97 -16.05
N PHE A 402 -9.07 20.70 -15.13
CA PHE A 402 -7.69 21.20 -15.25
C PHE A 402 -6.78 20.38 -16.18
N GLY A 403 -7.05 19.09 -16.33
CA GLY A 403 -6.36 18.25 -17.31
C GLY A 403 -6.64 18.67 -18.76
N MET A 404 -7.83 19.24 -19.03
CA MET A 404 -8.21 19.72 -20.36
C MET A 404 -7.49 21.03 -20.75
N TYR A 405 -7.24 21.93 -19.81
CA TYR A 405 -6.53 23.19 -20.10
C TYR A 405 -5.02 23.01 -20.29
N ALA A 406 -4.44 22.00 -19.64
CA ALA A 406 -3.03 21.65 -19.82
C ALA A 406 -2.75 21.08 -21.23
N GLN A 407 -3.70 20.34 -21.82
CA GLN A 407 -3.61 19.83 -23.19
C GLN A 407 -3.67 20.94 -24.25
N GLU A 408 -4.22 22.11 -23.93
CA GLU A 408 -4.29 23.26 -24.84
C GLU A 408 -3.15 24.29 -24.61
N GLY A 409 -2.15 23.94 -23.78
CA GLY A 409 -0.95 24.77 -23.55
C GLY A 409 -1.21 26.05 -22.75
N ILE A 410 -2.29 26.11 -21.97
CA ILE A 410 -2.68 27.31 -21.23
C ILE A 410 -2.08 27.24 -19.80
N PRO A 411 -1.22 28.19 -19.40
CA PRO A 411 -0.58 28.17 -18.10
C PRO A 411 -1.58 28.42 -16.96
N HIS A 412 -1.44 27.60 -15.91
CA HIS A 412 -2.34 27.50 -14.76
C HIS A 412 -2.61 28.83 -14.02
N SER A 413 -1.66 29.78 -14.08
CA SER A 413 -1.77 31.10 -13.43
C SER A 413 -2.77 32.02 -14.12
N ASN A 414 -2.98 31.87 -15.43
CA ASN A 414 -3.79 32.79 -16.22
C ASN A 414 -5.28 32.42 -16.18
N VAL A 415 -5.61 31.15 -15.95
CA VAL A 415 -6.99 30.65 -15.94
C VAL A 415 -7.76 31.16 -14.71
N ASN A 416 -7.16 31.11 -13.53
CA ASN A 416 -7.83 31.57 -12.30
C ASN A 416 -8.02 33.09 -12.27
N SER A 417 -7.07 33.88 -12.80
CA SER A 417 -7.25 35.33 -12.94
C SER A 417 -8.34 35.68 -13.97
N TYR A 418 -8.50 34.86 -15.01
CA TYR A 418 -9.53 35.06 -16.04
C TYR A 418 -10.93 34.72 -15.52
N ILE A 419 -11.09 33.60 -14.82
CA ILE A 419 -12.37 33.19 -14.23
C ILE A 419 -12.82 34.24 -13.22
N LYS A 420 -11.93 34.67 -12.33
CA LYS A 420 -12.22 35.68 -11.32
C LYS A 420 -12.63 37.02 -11.95
N LYS A 421 -11.90 37.51 -12.96
CA LYS A 421 -12.27 38.75 -13.67
C LYS A 421 -13.58 38.63 -14.44
N TYR A 422 -13.85 37.48 -15.06
CA TYR A 422 -15.08 37.27 -15.81
C TYR A 422 -16.31 37.18 -14.89
N GLU A 423 -16.18 36.57 -13.71
CA GLU A 423 -17.24 36.55 -12.69
C GLU A 423 -17.50 37.93 -12.09
N GLU A 424 -16.46 38.76 -11.94
CA GLU A 424 -16.57 40.10 -11.34
C GLU A 424 -17.11 41.16 -12.32
N SER A 425 -16.80 41.09 -13.62
CA SER A 425 -17.18 42.14 -14.58
C SER A 425 -18.14 41.72 -15.68
N ASN A 426 -18.43 40.41 -15.84
CA ASN A 426 -19.10 39.86 -17.04
C ASN A 426 -18.43 40.24 -18.38
N GLU A 427 -17.23 40.83 -18.35
CA GLU A 427 -16.49 41.30 -19.51
C GLU A 427 -15.14 40.57 -19.62
N VAL A 428 -14.68 40.37 -20.87
CA VAL A 428 -13.40 39.70 -21.13
C VAL A 428 -12.26 40.70 -20.98
N PRO A 429 -11.23 40.44 -20.14
CA PRO A 429 -10.11 41.36 -20.00
C PRO A 429 -9.34 41.51 -21.31
N THR A 430 -9.34 42.71 -21.86
CA THR A 430 -8.63 43.11 -23.07
C THR A 430 -7.14 43.36 -22.74
N GLY A 431 -6.28 42.38 -23.02
CA GLY A 431 -4.84 42.51 -22.81
C GLY A 431 -4.06 41.20 -22.69
N ARG A 432 -3.93 40.47 -23.81
CA ARG A 432 -3.12 39.24 -24.06
C ARG A 432 -3.50 37.94 -23.30
N PRO A 433 -3.24 36.75 -23.88
CA PRO A 433 -2.92 36.43 -25.28
C PRO A 433 -4.19 36.04 -26.08
N ALA A 434 -4.19 36.34 -27.39
CA ALA A 434 -5.30 36.11 -28.33
C ALA A 434 -5.86 34.67 -28.35
N LYS A 435 -5.12 33.67 -27.85
CA LYS A 435 -5.56 32.27 -27.73
C LYS A 435 -6.75 32.05 -26.77
N LEU A 436 -6.96 32.94 -25.78
CA LEU A 436 -8.07 32.83 -24.81
C LEU A 436 -9.37 33.49 -25.28
N ALA A 437 -9.32 34.35 -26.30
CA ALA A 437 -10.46 35.12 -26.79
C ALA A 437 -11.22 34.45 -27.95
N THR A 438 -10.96 33.17 -28.24
CA THR A 438 -11.70 32.47 -29.29
C THR A 438 -13.15 32.22 -28.85
N THR A 439 -14.09 32.39 -29.78
CA THR A 439 -15.52 32.13 -29.56
C THR A 439 -15.78 30.72 -29.01
N LYS A 440 -14.90 29.77 -29.36
CA LYS A 440 -14.92 28.38 -28.87
C LYS A 440 -14.60 28.27 -27.37
N VAL A 441 -13.58 28.99 -26.89
CA VAL A 441 -13.23 29.05 -25.45
C VAL A 441 -14.34 29.79 -24.69
N LYS A 442 -14.85 30.90 -25.25
CA LYS A 442 -15.95 31.70 -24.68
C LYS A 442 -17.24 30.89 -24.48
N ASN A 443 -17.64 30.13 -25.51
CA ASN A 443 -18.81 29.25 -25.44
C ASN A 443 -18.61 28.08 -24.47
N ARG A 444 -17.38 27.55 -24.33
CA ARG A 444 -17.05 26.50 -23.36
C ARG A 444 -17.04 26.98 -21.92
N ILE A 445 -16.56 28.19 -21.64
CA ILE A 445 -16.62 28.80 -20.29
C ILE A 445 -18.08 29.03 -19.90
N LYS A 446 -18.89 29.62 -20.78
CA LYS A 446 -20.33 29.85 -20.56
C LYS A 446 -21.11 28.54 -20.35
N LYS A 447 -20.75 27.48 -21.08
CA LYS A 447 -21.31 26.13 -20.89
C LYS A 447 -20.88 25.52 -19.56
N SER A 448 -19.64 25.74 -19.14
CA SER A 448 -19.09 25.20 -17.89
C SER A 448 -19.69 25.90 -16.67
N SER A 449 -19.88 27.22 -16.70
CA SER A 449 -20.55 27.95 -15.60
C SER A 449 -22.02 27.54 -15.47
N LYS A 450 -22.74 27.37 -16.60
CA LYS A 450 -24.10 26.79 -16.60
C LYS A 450 -24.12 25.40 -15.96
N ILE A 451 -23.16 24.53 -16.30
CA ILE A 451 -23.06 23.18 -15.71
C ILE A 451 -22.76 23.23 -14.20
N ILE A 452 -21.92 24.17 -13.75
CA ILE A 452 -21.57 24.34 -12.33
C ILE A 452 -22.80 24.81 -11.53
N HIS A 453 -23.52 25.81 -12.03
CA HIS A 453 -24.77 26.27 -11.41
C HIS A 453 -25.87 25.21 -11.42
N GLN A 454 -26.00 24.45 -12.51
CA GLN A 454 -26.98 23.37 -12.60
C GLN A 454 -26.60 22.19 -11.69
N ARG A 455 -25.30 21.92 -11.48
CA ARG A 455 -24.81 20.90 -10.53
C ARG A 455 -24.98 21.31 -9.07
N GLN A 456 -24.98 22.60 -8.74
CA GLN A 456 -25.29 23.06 -7.38
C GLN A 456 -26.75 22.81 -7.00
N ARG A 457 -27.67 22.64 -7.97
CA ARG A 457 -29.11 22.41 -7.75
C ARG A 457 -29.54 20.93 -7.70
N LEU A 458 -28.71 19.97 -8.09
CA LEU A 458 -29.10 18.53 -8.15
C LEU A 458 -28.79 17.78 -6.85
N ALA A 459 -29.65 16.84 -6.45
CA ALA A 459 -29.46 16.01 -5.27
C ALA A 459 -28.26 15.03 -5.44
N PRO A 460 -27.57 14.61 -4.36
CA PRO A 460 -26.33 13.82 -4.43
C PRO A 460 -26.41 12.51 -5.22
N GLN A 461 -27.55 11.81 -5.18
CA GLN A 461 -27.76 10.55 -5.90
C GLN A 461 -27.81 10.73 -7.43
N GLU A 462 -28.45 11.80 -7.91
CA GLU A 462 -28.57 12.08 -9.34
C GLU A 462 -27.21 12.42 -9.97
N ARG A 463 -26.29 13.00 -9.19
CA ARG A 463 -24.93 13.34 -9.63
C ARG A 463 -24.09 12.09 -9.91
N ILE A 464 -24.27 11.04 -9.10
CA ILE A 464 -23.53 9.77 -9.24
C ILE A 464 -24.04 9.01 -10.47
N HIS A 465 -25.37 8.92 -10.63
CA HIS A 465 -25.99 8.21 -11.75
C HIS A 465 -25.68 8.86 -13.11
N ALA A 466 -25.68 10.19 -13.18
CA ALA A 466 -25.31 10.92 -14.40
C ALA A 466 -23.81 10.81 -14.74
N CYS A 467 -22.94 10.65 -13.73
CA CYS A 467 -21.51 10.42 -13.92
C CYS A 467 -21.27 9.02 -14.49
N TRP A 468 -21.94 8.01 -13.94
CA TRP A 468 -21.84 6.61 -14.36
C TRP A 468 -22.28 6.40 -15.81
N ASN A 469 -23.41 6.99 -16.21
CA ASN A 469 -23.90 6.90 -17.59
C ASN A 469 -22.99 7.60 -18.62
N LYS A 470 -22.31 8.68 -18.23
CA LYS A 470 -21.30 9.33 -19.08
C LYS A 470 -20.02 8.50 -19.22
N LEU A 471 -19.65 7.76 -18.18
CA LEU A 471 -18.49 6.87 -18.20
C LEU A 471 -18.75 5.67 -19.11
N LEU A 472 -19.92 5.03 -18.97
CA LEU A 472 -20.35 3.90 -19.81
C LEU A 472 -20.41 4.25 -21.31
N LYS A 473 -20.91 5.45 -21.65
CA LYS A 473 -20.90 5.95 -23.04
C LYS A 473 -19.50 6.19 -23.61
N LYS A 474 -18.49 6.43 -22.76
CA LYS A 474 -17.10 6.64 -23.19
C LYS A 474 -16.32 5.35 -23.36
N ILE A 475 -16.74 4.28 -22.68
CA ILE A 475 -16.07 2.97 -22.69
C ILE A 475 -16.58 2.11 -23.87
N ARG A 476 -17.86 2.24 -24.24
CA ARG A 476 -18.37 1.64 -25.48
C ARG A 476 -17.77 2.35 -26.70
N GLY A 477 -16.78 1.71 -27.35
CA GLY A 477 -16.29 2.12 -28.68
C GLY A 477 -14.79 2.36 -28.83
N LYS A 478 -13.93 1.95 -27.89
CA LYS A 478 -12.47 2.05 -28.07
C LYS A 478 -11.77 0.73 -27.78
N VAL A 479 -11.38 0.04 -28.86
CA VAL A 479 -10.40 -1.05 -28.83
C VAL A 479 -9.12 -0.51 -29.44
N VAL A 480 -8.02 -0.58 -28.69
CA VAL A 480 -6.67 -0.26 -29.17
C VAL A 480 -5.90 -1.58 -29.15
N ILE A 481 -5.46 -2.04 -30.32
CA ILE A 481 -4.60 -3.22 -30.46
C ILE A 481 -3.17 -2.69 -30.67
N MET A 482 -2.23 -3.12 -29.83
CA MET A 482 -0.79 -2.89 -30.01
C MET A 482 -0.11 -4.26 -30.13
N ASP A 483 0.72 -4.43 -31.16
CA ASP A 483 1.70 -5.51 -31.23
C ASP A 483 2.97 -5.14 -30.42
N ASN A 484 3.59 -6.17 -29.85
CA ASN A 484 4.62 -6.12 -28.80
C ASN A 484 5.99 -5.59 -29.27
N GLU A 485 6.64 -4.73 -28.46
CA GLU A 485 7.87 -4.98 -27.66
C GLU A 485 8.45 -3.67 -27.08
N PRO A 486 9.29 -3.71 -26.00
CA PRO A 486 9.52 -2.57 -25.14
C PRO A 486 10.78 -1.78 -25.52
N GLN A 487 10.63 -0.48 -25.81
CA GLN A 487 11.74 0.48 -25.73
C GLN A 487 11.35 1.80 -25.05
N VAL A 488 12.37 2.38 -24.42
CA VAL A 488 12.35 3.49 -23.47
C VAL A 488 12.27 4.85 -24.19
N THR A 489 11.35 5.69 -23.70
CA THR A 489 11.24 7.16 -23.80
C THR A 489 11.75 7.87 -25.06
N ALA A 490 10.84 8.18 -25.98
CA ALA A 490 10.80 9.42 -26.75
C ALA A 490 9.36 9.68 -27.26
N GLU A 491 9.01 10.94 -27.48
CA GLU A 491 7.69 11.39 -27.95
C GLU A 491 7.26 10.67 -29.24
N LEU A 492 6.20 9.87 -29.15
CA LEU A 492 5.71 8.93 -30.17
C LEU A 492 5.05 9.58 -31.40
N SER A 493 5.06 10.90 -31.57
CA SER A 493 4.32 11.54 -32.67
C SER A 493 5.09 11.64 -33.99
N ASN A 494 6.39 11.32 -34.03
CA ASN A 494 7.24 11.65 -35.18
C ASN A 494 7.99 10.45 -35.79
N LEU A 495 7.59 9.20 -35.52
CA LEU A 495 8.16 8.04 -36.22
C LEU A 495 7.42 7.81 -37.56
N PRO A 496 8.11 7.89 -38.72
CA PRO A 496 7.53 7.53 -40.01
C PRO A 496 7.32 6.01 -40.05
N GLY A 497 6.08 5.57 -40.35
CA GLY A 497 5.73 4.15 -40.51
C GLY A 497 4.64 3.63 -39.54
N THR A 498 4.28 4.38 -38.49
CA THR A 498 3.17 4.00 -37.60
C THR A 498 1.84 4.59 -38.05
N HIS A 499 0.92 3.73 -38.51
CA HIS A 499 -0.46 4.11 -38.83
C HIS A 499 -1.41 3.72 -37.70
N PHE A 500 -2.18 4.70 -37.20
CA PHE A 500 -3.26 4.46 -36.24
C PHE A 500 -4.56 4.23 -37.01
N PHE A 501 -5.21 3.08 -36.81
CA PHE A 501 -6.53 2.82 -37.35
C PHE A 501 -7.59 3.19 -36.31
N HIS A 502 -8.50 4.09 -36.70
CA HIS A 502 -9.70 4.40 -35.93
C HIS A 502 -10.90 3.82 -36.66
N SER A 503 -11.51 2.77 -36.13
CA SER A 503 -12.81 2.28 -36.59
C SER A 503 -13.83 2.26 -35.44
N PRO A 504 -15.05 2.77 -35.65
CA PRO A 504 -16.14 2.65 -34.69
C PRO A 504 -16.70 1.21 -34.59
N ASN A 505 -16.34 0.33 -35.53
CA ASN A 505 -16.81 -1.06 -35.59
C ASN A 505 -15.63 -2.04 -35.83
N PRO A 506 -15.29 -2.92 -34.87
CA PRO A 506 -14.11 -3.79 -34.96
C PRO A 506 -14.19 -4.81 -36.11
N CYS A 507 -15.40 -5.12 -36.60
CA CYS A 507 -15.63 -6.09 -37.68
C CYS A 507 -15.33 -5.54 -39.10
N GLU A 508 -15.13 -4.22 -39.26
CA GLU A 508 -14.89 -3.58 -40.57
C GLU A 508 -13.40 -3.51 -40.95
N VAL A 509 -12.50 -3.91 -40.05
CA VAL A 509 -11.05 -3.87 -40.31
C VAL A 509 -10.60 -5.17 -40.98
N LYS A 510 -10.55 -5.17 -42.33
CA LYS A 510 -10.04 -6.32 -43.12
C LYS A 510 -8.61 -6.70 -42.70
N TYR A 511 -8.38 -7.98 -42.44
CA TYR A 511 -7.10 -8.52 -41.92
C TYR A 511 -5.94 -8.37 -42.91
N GLU A 512 -6.23 -8.29 -44.22
CA GLU A 512 -5.22 -8.18 -45.29
C GLU A 512 -4.45 -6.85 -45.28
N GLY A 513 -4.97 -5.81 -44.61
CA GLY A 513 -4.23 -4.56 -44.39
C GLY A 513 -3.26 -4.59 -43.20
N LYS A 514 -3.19 -5.69 -42.44
CA LYS A 514 -2.43 -5.78 -41.17
C LYS A 514 -1.02 -6.36 -41.29
N VAL A 515 -0.60 -6.84 -42.46
CA VAL A 515 0.71 -7.48 -42.62
C VAL A 515 1.45 -6.83 -43.78
N GLN A 516 2.37 -5.91 -43.48
CA GLN A 516 3.40 -5.53 -44.46
C GLN A 516 4.27 -6.76 -44.75
N LYS A 517 4.40 -7.13 -46.03
CA LYS A 517 5.47 -8.03 -46.47
C LYS A 517 6.81 -7.37 -46.09
N LYS A 518 7.61 -8.02 -45.24
CA LYS A 518 8.97 -7.58 -44.92
C LYS A 518 9.80 -7.64 -46.20
N ASP A 519 10.38 -6.52 -46.61
CA ASP A 519 11.40 -6.50 -47.64
C ASP A 519 12.65 -7.25 -47.15
N PRO A 520 13.34 -8.00 -48.03
CA PRO A 520 14.56 -8.72 -47.65
C PRO A 520 15.71 -7.73 -47.41
N PHE A 521 16.37 -7.86 -46.26
CA PHE A 521 17.55 -7.08 -45.91
C PHE A 521 18.69 -7.34 -46.91
N THR A 522 19.22 -6.28 -47.51
CA THR A 522 20.50 -6.28 -48.22
C THR A 522 21.64 -6.52 -47.22
N LYS A 523 22.47 -7.53 -47.53
CA LYS A 523 23.69 -7.84 -46.76
C LYS A 523 24.74 -6.74 -46.98
N GLN A 524 25.28 -6.20 -45.89
CA GLN A 524 26.63 -5.64 -45.83
C GLN A 524 27.43 -6.42 -44.80
#